data_AF-A0A921SWX7-F1
#
_entry.id   AF-A0A921SWX7-F1
#
_cell.length_a   1.000
_cell.length_b   1.000
_cell.length_c   1.000
_cell.angle_alpha   90.00
_cell.angle_beta   90.00
_cell.angle_gamma   90.00
#
_symmetry.space_group_name_H-M   'P 1'
#
loop_
_entity.id
_entity.type
_entity.pdbx_description
1 polymer ?
#
loop_
_entity_poly.entity_id
_entity_poly.type
_entity_poly.pdbx_seq_one_letter_code
_entity_poly.pdbx_strand_id
1 'polypeptide(L)'
;MDEQIGAVTTTAGDAPSLIGRPDPEAPPFPRIPAADSTPVLRQCTALAARARVELLSVHSHAAAEELSQLLASMGRWDADMLETPDPTMTVLCAAALQDLAERLGPSAGELGARVETALELLHSVMGKGRIGAPA
;
A
#
# COMPACT_ATOMS: atom_id res chain seq x y z
N MET A 1 77.84 12.52 20.44
CA MET A 1 78.48 11.51 19.60
C MET A 1 78.09 10.17 20.17
N ASP A 2 77.15 9.49 19.51
CA ASP A 2 77.21 8.07 19.16
C ASP A 2 75.94 7.73 18.39
N GLU A 3 76.16 7.40 17.13
CA GLU A 3 75.20 7.05 16.09
C GLU A 3 75.12 5.52 16.08
N GLN A 4 73.94 4.92 16.20
CA GLN A 4 73.79 3.53 15.78
C GLN A 4 72.43 3.26 15.13
N ILE A 5 72.57 2.96 13.84
CA ILE A 5 71.59 2.59 12.83
C ILE A 5 70.97 1.23 13.15
N GLY A 6 69.67 1.07 12.93
CA GLY A 6 69.01 -0.23 13.05
C GLY A 6 67.61 -0.30 12.41
N ALA A 7 67.59 -0.77 11.17
CA ALA A 7 66.51 -1.53 10.51
C ALA A 7 65.19 -0.82 10.16
N VAL A 8 65.12 -0.40 8.90
CA VAL A 8 63.90 -0.40 8.10
C VAL A 8 63.41 -1.83 7.89
N THR A 9 62.13 -2.09 8.14
CA THR A 9 61.40 -3.17 7.45
C THR A 9 59.95 -2.73 7.26
N THR A 10 59.64 -2.36 6.02
CA THR A 10 58.28 -2.22 5.51
C THR A 10 57.73 -3.62 5.28
N THR A 11 56.60 -3.95 5.92
CA THR A 11 55.73 -5.04 5.46
C THR A 11 54.31 -4.51 5.40
N ALA A 12 53.83 -4.37 4.17
CA ALA A 12 52.44 -4.20 3.81
C ALA A 12 51.63 -5.46 4.15
N GLY A 13 50.31 -5.28 4.29
CA GLY A 13 49.32 -6.30 4.64
C GLY A 13 48.93 -6.12 6.10
N ASP A 14 47.68 -5.87 6.47
CA ASP A 14 46.44 -6.41 5.93
C ASP A 14 45.33 -5.48 6.42
N ALA A 15 44.63 -4.81 5.50
CA ALA A 15 43.39 -4.13 5.84
C ALA A 15 42.30 -5.18 5.67
N PRO A 16 41.62 -5.66 6.74
CA PRO A 16 40.43 -6.46 6.53
C PRO A 16 39.40 -5.53 5.90
N SER A 17 39.17 -5.71 4.59
CA SER A 17 37.96 -5.26 3.91
C SER A 17 36.78 -5.79 4.70
N LEU A 18 36.20 -4.94 5.54
CA LEU A 18 34.90 -5.19 6.13
C LEU A 18 33.93 -5.31 4.97
N ILE A 19 33.60 -6.56 4.68
CA ILE A 19 32.51 -7.05 3.85
C ILE A 19 31.42 -5.99 3.84
N GLY A 20 31.23 -5.37 2.66
CA GLY A 20 30.15 -4.44 2.43
C GLY A 20 28.87 -5.09 2.92
N ARG A 21 28.30 -4.52 3.98
CA ARG A 21 26.94 -4.84 4.40
C ARG A 21 26.11 -4.70 3.12
N PRO A 22 25.38 -5.72 2.66
CA PRO A 22 24.48 -5.52 1.54
C PRO A 22 23.57 -4.37 1.96
N ASP A 23 23.65 -3.26 1.25
CA ASP A 23 22.66 -2.20 1.37
C ASP A 23 21.32 -2.91 1.17
N PRO A 24 20.35 -2.79 2.09
CA PRO A 24 19.03 -3.32 1.83
C PRO A 24 18.56 -2.65 0.56
N GLU A 25 18.48 -3.43 -0.52
CA GLU A 25 18.02 -2.98 -1.83
C GLU A 25 16.73 -2.21 -1.59
N ALA A 26 16.79 -0.88 -1.78
CA ALA A 26 15.64 -0.03 -1.55
C ALA A 26 14.50 -0.60 -2.39
N PRO A 27 13.31 -0.83 -1.80
CA PRO A 27 12.22 -1.45 -2.53
C PRO A 27 11.98 -0.67 -3.82
N PRO A 28 11.70 -1.36 -4.94
CA PRO A 28 11.63 -0.73 -6.26
C PRO A 28 10.54 0.35 -6.38
N PHE A 29 9.66 0.45 -5.38
CA PHE A 29 8.58 1.44 -5.29
C PHE A 29 8.44 1.98 -3.86
N PRO A 30 7.97 3.23 -3.70
CA PRO A 30 7.65 3.77 -2.39
C PRO A 30 6.59 2.87 -1.73
N ARG A 31 6.93 2.35 -0.56
CA ARG A 31 6.02 1.60 0.28
C ARG A 31 5.07 2.55 1.01
N ILE A 32 3.85 2.11 1.23
CA ILE A 32 2.79 2.81 1.96
C ILE A 32 2.60 2.09 3.29
N PRO A 33 3.04 2.70 4.40
CA PRO A 33 2.89 2.12 5.74
C PRO A 33 1.43 1.80 6.08
N ALA A 34 1.22 0.81 6.95
CA ALA A 34 -0.11 0.50 7.51
C ALA A 34 -0.76 1.72 8.19
N ALA A 35 0.06 2.58 8.82
CA ALA A 35 -0.37 3.81 9.48
C ALA A 35 -1.00 4.82 8.52
N ASP A 36 -0.62 4.78 7.24
CA ASP A 36 -1.11 5.72 6.21
C ASP A 36 -2.24 5.10 5.39
N SER A 37 -2.14 3.81 5.06
CA SER A 37 -3.17 3.10 4.28
C SER A 37 -4.43 2.80 5.08
N THR A 38 -4.31 2.40 6.36
CA THR A 38 -5.47 2.00 7.17
C THR A 38 -6.49 3.14 7.38
N PRO A 39 -6.08 4.40 7.67
CA PRO A 39 -7.02 5.51 7.73
C PRO A 39 -7.77 5.75 6.40
N VAL A 40 -7.08 5.61 5.27
CA VAL A 40 -7.69 5.73 3.94
C VAL A 40 -8.73 4.64 3.71
N LEU A 41 -8.44 3.39 4.10
CA LEU A 41 -9.40 2.30 4.04
C LEU A 41 -10.65 2.59 4.89
N ARG A 42 -10.47 3.11 6.12
CA ARG A 42 -11.61 3.54 6.97
C ARG A 42 -12.45 4.63 6.32
N GLN A 43 -11.79 5.64 5.74
CA GLN A 43 -12.47 6.73 5.04
C GLN A 43 -13.24 6.20 3.82
N CYS A 44 -12.63 5.33 3.04
CA CYS A 44 -13.25 4.68 1.89
C CYS A 44 -14.49 3.87 2.30
N THR A 45 -14.39 3.05 3.35
CA THR A 45 -15.55 2.31 3.89
C THR A 45 -16.70 3.24 4.28
N ALA A 46 -16.40 4.33 4.99
CA ALA A 46 -17.41 5.28 5.43
C ALA A 46 -18.06 6.03 4.26
N LEU A 47 -17.27 6.47 3.28
CA LEU A 47 -17.75 7.14 2.08
C LEU A 47 -18.58 6.20 1.19
N ALA A 48 -18.16 4.95 1.00
CA ALA A 48 -18.94 3.95 0.26
C ALA A 48 -20.31 3.70 0.91
N ALA A 49 -20.35 3.55 2.23
CA ALA A 49 -21.60 3.39 2.97
C ALA A 49 -22.53 4.62 2.84
N ARG A 50 -21.96 5.84 2.83
CA ARG A 50 -22.71 7.09 2.63
C ARG A 50 -23.19 7.27 1.19
N ALA A 51 -22.31 7.07 0.21
CA ALA A 51 -22.64 7.16 -1.21
C ALA A 51 -23.80 6.21 -1.55
N ARG A 52 -23.80 5.01 -0.98
CA ARG A 52 -24.91 4.06 -1.08
C ARG A 52 -26.25 4.62 -0.59
N VAL A 53 -26.25 5.35 0.52
CA VAL A 53 -27.46 6.01 1.05
C VAL A 53 -27.87 7.17 0.14
N GLU A 54 -26.90 7.92 -0.38
CA GLU A 54 -27.15 9.01 -1.33
C GLU A 54 -27.74 8.51 -2.66
N LEU A 55 -27.43 7.28 -3.10
CA LEU A 55 -28.07 6.66 -4.27
C LEU A 55 -29.58 6.43 -4.09
N LEU A 56 -30.08 6.43 -2.86
CA LEU A 56 -31.52 6.37 -2.57
C LEU A 56 -32.19 7.75 -2.58
N SER A 57 -31.40 8.82 -2.67
CA SER A 57 -31.84 10.21 -2.68
C SER A 57 -31.79 10.80 -4.09
N VAL A 58 -32.78 11.62 -4.44
CA VAL A 58 -32.79 12.43 -5.66
C VAL A 58 -31.95 13.72 -5.56
N HIS A 59 -31.34 13.98 -4.40
CA HIS A 59 -30.57 15.20 -4.14
C HIS A 59 -29.16 14.87 -3.61
N SER A 60 -28.17 15.61 -4.15
CA SER A 60 -26.76 15.72 -3.74
C SER A 60 -25.99 14.39 -3.57
N HIS A 61 -25.05 14.14 -4.48
CA HIS A 61 -24.16 12.98 -4.46
C HIS A 61 -22.75 13.33 -3.92
N ALA A 62 -22.69 14.16 -2.88
CA ALA A 62 -21.42 14.68 -2.35
C ALA A 62 -20.49 13.57 -1.87
N ALA A 63 -21.01 12.53 -1.19
CA ALA A 63 -20.18 11.40 -0.78
C ALA A 63 -19.71 10.57 -1.97
N ALA A 64 -20.50 10.47 -3.05
CA ALA A 64 -20.08 9.79 -4.26
C ALA A 64 -18.93 10.54 -4.95
N GLU A 65 -18.97 11.87 -4.99
CA GLU A 65 -17.87 12.70 -5.52
C GLU A 65 -16.60 12.61 -4.66
N GLU A 66 -16.74 12.70 -3.33
CA GLU A 66 -15.60 12.51 -2.40
C GLU A 66 -15.01 11.10 -2.52
N LEU A 67 -15.86 10.08 -2.62
CA LEU A 67 -15.43 8.69 -2.83
C LEU A 67 -14.68 8.55 -4.15
N SER A 68 -15.20 9.14 -5.21
CA SER A 68 -14.63 9.13 -6.55
C SER A 68 -13.19 9.67 -6.56
N GLN A 69 -12.93 10.78 -5.86
CA GLN A 69 -11.59 11.35 -5.70
C GLN A 69 -10.66 10.46 -4.87
N LEU A 70 -11.17 9.87 -3.78
CA LEU A 70 -10.39 8.96 -2.94
C LEU A 70 -9.99 7.70 -3.71
N LEU A 71 -10.93 7.11 -4.45
CA LEU A 71 -10.68 5.93 -5.29
C LEU A 71 -9.70 6.24 -6.42
N ALA A 72 -9.74 7.44 -7.02
CA ALA A 72 -8.73 7.87 -7.98
C ALA A 72 -7.32 7.92 -7.36
N SER A 73 -7.20 8.30 -6.09
CA SER A 73 -5.92 8.24 -5.37
C SER A 73 -5.47 6.80 -5.14
N MET A 74 -6.38 5.93 -4.68
CA MET A 74 -6.13 4.51 -4.43
C MET A 74 -5.80 3.73 -5.72
N GLY A 75 -6.36 4.13 -6.86
CA GLY A 75 -6.08 3.52 -8.17
C GLY A 75 -4.63 3.67 -8.64
N ARG A 76 -3.82 4.46 -7.93
CA ARG A 76 -2.36 4.57 -8.15
C ARG A 76 -1.56 3.61 -7.29
N TRP A 77 -2.21 2.91 -6.36
CA TRP A 77 -1.55 1.95 -5.47
C TRP A 77 -1.46 0.59 -6.16
N ASP A 78 -0.34 -0.08 -5.93
CA ASP A 78 -0.22 -1.51 -6.16
C ASP A 78 -0.33 -2.25 -4.82
N ALA A 79 -0.81 -3.49 -4.85
CA ALA A 79 -0.84 -4.32 -3.66
C ALA A 79 0.56 -4.54 -3.08
N ASP A 80 1.62 -4.47 -3.89
CA ASP A 80 3.01 -4.54 -3.41
C ASP A 80 3.45 -3.24 -2.73
N MET A 81 2.81 -2.10 -2.96
CA MET A 81 3.15 -0.88 -2.25
C MET A 81 2.68 -0.92 -0.79
N LEU A 82 1.63 -1.68 -0.47
CA LEU A 82 0.98 -1.65 0.84
C LEU A 82 1.71 -2.54 1.88
N GLU A 83 2.24 -1.92 2.93
CA GLU A 83 2.86 -2.63 4.05
C GLU A 83 1.79 -3.05 5.06
N THR A 84 1.33 -4.29 4.94
CA THR A 84 0.43 -4.97 5.92
C THR A 84 -0.68 -4.05 6.47
N PRO A 85 -1.58 -3.54 5.60
CA PRO A 85 -2.74 -2.78 6.06
C PRO A 85 -3.59 -3.65 7.00
N ASP A 86 -4.36 -3.02 7.89
CA ASP A 86 -5.23 -3.75 8.81
C ASP A 86 -6.15 -4.71 8.02
N PRO A 87 -6.09 -6.03 8.29
CA PRO A 87 -6.79 -7.02 7.48
C PRO A 87 -8.31 -6.91 7.64
N THR A 88 -8.78 -6.52 8.82
CA THR A 88 -10.21 -6.30 9.08
C THR A 88 -10.70 -5.13 8.25
N MET A 89 -9.97 -4.01 8.24
CA MET A 89 -10.33 -2.84 7.45
C MET A 89 -10.24 -3.08 5.95
N THR A 90 -9.28 -3.89 5.50
CA THR A 90 -9.18 -4.30 4.08
C THR A 90 -10.44 -5.05 3.64
N VAL A 91 -10.89 -6.03 4.43
CA VAL A 91 -12.12 -6.80 4.16
C VAL A 91 -13.36 -5.90 4.21
N LEU A 92 -13.48 -5.05 5.23
CA LEU A 92 -14.64 -4.14 5.38
C LEU A 92 -14.72 -3.12 4.24
N CYS A 93 -13.58 -2.58 3.80
CA CYS A 93 -13.51 -1.69 2.65
C CYS A 93 -13.97 -2.40 1.37
N ALA A 94 -13.46 -3.61 1.11
CA ALA A 94 -13.87 -4.40 -0.05
C ALA A 94 -15.37 -4.72 -0.02
N ALA A 95 -15.91 -5.14 1.11
CA ALA A 95 -17.33 -5.45 1.25
C ALA A 95 -18.23 -4.21 1.00
N ALA A 96 -17.83 -3.04 1.50
CA ALA A 96 -18.59 -1.81 1.29
C ALA A 96 -18.57 -1.35 -0.18
N LEU A 97 -17.43 -1.52 -0.87
CA LEU A 97 -17.31 -1.23 -2.30
C LEU A 97 -18.09 -2.22 -3.17
N GLN A 98 -18.11 -3.50 -2.79
CA GLN A 98 -18.91 -4.53 -3.47
C GLN A 98 -20.42 -4.24 -3.37
N ASP A 99 -20.94 -3.93 -2.17
CA ASP A 99 -22.36 -3.54 -1.99
C ASP A 99 -22.71 -2.25 -2.74
N LEU A 100 -21.75 -1.33 -2.89
CA LEU A 100 -21.95 -0.14 -3.73
C LEU A 100 -21.98 -0.50 -5.23
N ALA A 101 -21.05 -1.32 -5.72
CA ALA A 101 -20.97 -1.74 -7.12
C ALA A 101 -22.27 -2.42 -7.59
N GLU A 102 -22.82 -3.31 -6.75
CA GLU A 102 -24.08 -4.00 -7.02
C GLU A 102 -25.28 -3.05 -7.20
N ARG A 103 -25.21 -1.85 -6.62
CA ARG A 103 -26.28 -0.84 -6.67
C ARG A 103 -26.11 0.19 -7.77
N LEU A 104 -24.88 0.51 -8.15
CA LEU A 104 -24.60 1.49 -9.21
C LEU A 104 -25.07 1.01 -10.58
N GLY A 105 -25.16 -0.32 -10.79
CA GLY A 105 -25.59 -0.92 -12.04
C GLY A 105 -24.58 -0.75 -13.19
N PRO A 106 -24.86 -1.30 -14.37
CA PRO A 106 -23.90 -1.38 -15.47
C PRO A 106 -23.57 -0.02 -16.13
N SER A 107 -24.34 1.03 -15.85
CA SER A 107 -24.16 2.39 -16.40
C SER A 107 -23.50 3.36 -15.42
N ALA A 108 -22.83 2.85 -14.38
CA ALA A 108 -22.19 3.61 -13.30
C ALA A 108 -21.09 4.60 -13.73
N GLY A 109 -20.68 4.56 -15.00
CA GLY A 109 -19.68 5.45 -15.57
C GLY A 109 -18.34 5.35 -14.85
N GLU A 110 -17.72 6.51 -14.62
CA GLU A 110 -16.37 6.60 -14.07
C GLU A 110 -16.27 6.12 -12.61
N LEU A 111 -17.30 6.38 -11.79
CA LEU A 111 -17.32 5.91 -10.40
C LEU A 111 -17.31 4.37 -10.35
N GLY A 112 -18.11 3.71 -11.20
CA GLY A 112 -18.11 2.25 -11.30
C GLY A 112 -16.73 1.69 -11.64
N ALA A 113 -16.07 2.24 -12.66
CA ALA A 113 -14.72 1.81 -13.05
C ALA A 113 -13.69 1.97 -11.91
N ARG A 114 -13.79 3.07 -11.15
CA ARG A 114 -12.93 3.33 -9.98
C ARG A 114 -13.20 2.36 -8.83
N VAL A 115 -14.46 2.00 -8.60
CA VAL A 115 -14.84 1.00 -7.60
C VAL A 115 -14.25 -0.38 -7.95
N GLU A 116 -14.39 -0.81 -9.20
CA GLU A 116 -13.83 -2.08 -9.68
C GLU A 116 -12.30 -2.12 -9.53
N THR A 117 -11.61 -1.06 -9.95
CA THR A 117 -10.14 -0.94 -9.80
C THR A 117 -9.70 -1.09 -8.34
N ALA A 118 -10.43 -0.45 -7.42
CA ALA A 118 -10.12 -0.56 -5.99
C ALA A 118 -10.44 -1.95 -5.43
N LEU A 119 -11.50 -2.61 -5.90
CA LEU A 119 -11.81 -4.00 -5.54
C LEU A 119 -10.70 -4.95 -5.97
N GLU A 120 -10.17 -4.82 -7.19
CA GLU A 120 -9.03 -5.61 -7.68
C GLU A 120 -7.79 -5.46 -6.78
N LEU A 121 -7.48 -4.22 -6.40
CA LEU A 121 -6.40 -3.92 -5.46
C LEU A 121 -6.62 -4.62 -4.11
N LEU A 122 -7.80 -4.46 -3.50
CA LEU A 122 -8.11 -5.02 -2.18
C LEU A 122 -8.11 -6.55 -2.21
N HIS A 123 -8.62 -7.17 -3.26
CA HIS A 123 -8.56 -8.61 -3.47
C HIS A 123 -7.11 -9.11 -3.58
N SER A 124 -6.25 -8.36 -4.27
CA SER A 124 -4.82 -8.67 -4.39
C SER A 124 -4.12 -8.60 -3.02
N VAL A 125 -4.41 -7.58 -2.21
CA VAL A 125 -3.91 -7.44 -0.83
C VAL A 125 -4.34 -8.62 0.04
N MET A 126 -5.62 -9.00 -0.01
CA MET A 126 -6.14 -10.16 0.73
C MET A 126 -5.57 -11.49 0.23
N GLY A 127 -5.18 -11.58 -1.05
CA GLY A 127 -4.46 -12.72 -1.61
C GLY A 127 -3.08 -12.89 -0.98
N LYS A 128 -2.34 -11.79 -0.79
CA LYS A 128 -1.01 -11.79 -0.17
C LYS A 128 -1.04 -12.22 1.30
N GLY A 129 -2.04 -11.75 2.05
CA GLY A 129 -2.20 -12.09 3.47
C GLY A 129 -2.58 -13.55 3.76
N ARG A 130 -3.01 -14.33 2.76
CA ARG A 130 -3.41 -15.74 2.91
C ARG A 130 -2.26 -16.74 2.80
N ILE A 131 -1.04 -16.30 2.49
CA ILE A 131 0.14 -17.17 2.37
C ILE A 131 0.76 -17.38 3.75
N GLY A 132 0.25 -18.36 4.50
CA GLY A 132 0.85 -18.75 5.78
C GLY A 132 -0.05 -19.49 6.77
N ALA A 133 -0.63 -20.63 6.37
CA ALA A 133 -1.03 -21.66 7.32
C ALA A 133 -0.24 -22.94 6.97
N PRO A 134 0.75 -23.36 7.78
CA PRO A 134 1.29 -24.70 7.64
C PRO A 134 0.16 -25.71 7.93
N ALA A 135 -0.01 -26.67 7.01
CA ALA A 135 -0.90 -27.82 7.17
C ALA A 135 -0.45 -28.73 8.34
#